data_AF-A0AAD5KJ39-F1
#
_entry.id   AF-A0AAD5KJ39-F1
#
_cell.length_a   1.000
_cell.length_b   1.000
_cell.length_c   1.000
_cell.angle_alpha   90.00
_cell.angle_beta   90.00
_cell.angle_gamma   90.00
#
_symmetry.space_group_name_H-M   'P 1'
#
loop_
_entity.id
_entity.type
_entity.pdbx_description
1 polymer ?
#
loop_
_entity_poly.entity_id
_entity_poly.type
_entity_poly.pdbx_seq_one_letter_code
_entity_poly.pdbx_strand_id
1 'polypeptide(L)'
;MLKLFIVTFLSFVLFQLAQAASVNIISPQPNDVLKAGETVEIKWKLAKDATVDKVMIALASGPAQALLIDEVIEQGVEAKNGTYKWKIPENIKPNPK
;
A
#
# COMPACT_ATOMS: atom_id res chain seq x y z
N MET A 1 1.31 6.58 63.26
CA MET A 1 0.24 6.09 62.35
C MET A 1 0.58 6.52 60.94
N LEU A 2 0.86 5.56 60.07
CA LEU A 2 1.26 5.73 58.68
C LEU A 2 -0.01 5.93 57.82
N LYS A 3 -0.09 7.02 57.06
CA LYS A 3 -0.99 7.13 55.89
C LYS A 3 -0.13 7.39 54.67
N LEU A 4 0.34 6.29 54.10
CA LEU A 4 1.01 6.24 52.81
C LEU A 4 -0.08 6.41 51.73
N PHE A 5 -0.23 7.62 51.20
CA PHE A 5 -1.05 7.85 50.02
C PHE A 5 -0.25 7.41 48.79
N ILE A 6 -0.41 6.14 48.41
CA ILE A 6 0.05 5.65 47.13
C ILE A 6 -0.89 6.25 46.07
N VAL A 7 -0.51 7.38 45.49
CA VAL A 7 -1.07 7.80 44.20
C VAL A 7 -0.35 6.98 43.15
N THR A 8 -0.87 5.79 42.88
CA THR A 8 -0.50 5.01 41.70
C THR A 8 -0.94 5.82 40.49
N PHE A 9 -0.03 6.57 39.89
CA PHE A 9 -0.22 7.02 38.51
C PHE A 9 -0.19 5.76 37.65
N LEU A 10 -1.38 5.29 37.27
CA LEU A 10 -1.54 4.30 36.23
C LEU A 10 -0.93 4.89 34.96
N SER A 11 0.28 4.44 34.64
CA SER A 11 0.98 4.78 33.40
C SER A 11 0.17 4.26 32.23
N PHE A 12 -0.68 5.10 31.65
CA PHE A 12 -1.31 4.80 30.37
C PHE A 12 -0.29 5.16 29.28
N VAL A 13 0.60 4.21 28.97
CA VAL A 13 1.38 4.30 27.74
C VAL A 13 0.37 4.09 26.61
N LEU A 14 -0.04 5.18 25.96
CA LEU A 14 -0.72 5.09 24.67
C LEU A 14 0.29 4.50 23.69
N PHE A 15 0.19 3.18 23.45
CA PHE A 15 0.83 2.56 22.31
C PHE A 15 0.08 3.09 21.08
N GLN A 16 0.50 4.26 20.58
CA GLN A 16 0.04 4.73 19.29
C GLN A 16 0.65 3.79 18.25
N LEU A 17 -0.10 2.75 17.86
CA LEU A 17 0.11 2.13 16.56
C LEU A 17 -0.04 3.26 15.56
N ALA A 18 1.08 3.77 15.06
CA ALA A 18 1.08 4.57 13.85
C ALA A 18 0.40 3.69 12.80
N GLN A 19 -0.90 3.93 12.55
CA GLN A 19 -1.61 3.27 11.49
C GLN A 19 -0.96 3.78 10.21
N ALA A 20 0.03 3.03 9.71
CA ALA A 20 0.60 3.28 8.41
C ALA A 20 -0.59 3.39 7.45
N ALA A 21 -0.64 4.50 6.71
CA ALA A 21 -1.61 4.68 5.66
C ALA A 21 -1.64 3.41 4.79
N SER A 22 -2.72 2.64 4.87
CA SER A 22 -2.80 1.35 4.20
C SER A 22 -3.63 1.49 2.94
N VAL A 23 -2.94 1.28 1.82
CA VAL A 23 -3.53 1.08 0.50
C VAL A 23 -3.53 -0.42 0.26
N ASN A 24 -4.71 -1.02 0.04
CA ASN A 24 -4.83 -2.43 -0.28
C ASN A 24 -5.18 -2.61 -1.75
N ILE A 25 -4.38 -3.36 -2.50
CA ILE A 25 -4.64 -3.66 -3.91
C ILE A 25 -5.76 -4.71 -3.98
N ILE A 26 -6.81 -4.41 -4.73
CA ILE A 26 -7.95 -5.31 -5.01
C ILE A 26 -7.76 -6.04 -6.33
N SER A 27 -7.14 -5.38 -7.31
CA SER A 27 -6.86 -5.94 -8.63
C SER A 27 -5.63 -5.23 -9.24
N PRO A 28 -4.74 -5.94 -9.94
CA PRO A 28 -4.71 -7.40 -10.10
C PRO A 28 -4.46 -8.13 -8.76
N GLN A 29 -4.88 -9.38 -8.68
CA GLN A 29 -4.63 -10.25 -7.52
C GLN A 29 -3.28 -10.96 -7.65
N PRO A 30 -2.71 -11.45 -6.53
CA PRO A 30 -1.52 -12.28 -6.59
C PRO A 30 -1.69 -13.45 -7.56
N ASN A 31 -0.70 -13.66 -8.41
CA ASN A 31 -0.65 -14.70 -9.46
C ASN A 31 -1.56 -14.48 -10.68
N ASP A 32 -2.25 -13.34 -10.79
CA ASP A 32 -2.91 -12.97 -12.05
C ASP A 32 -1.88 -12.89 -13.19
N VAL A 33 -2.24 -13.44 -14.35
CA VAL A 33 -1.42 -13.36 -15.55
C VAL A 33 -1.95 -12.21 -16.40
N LEU A 34 -1.18 -11.12 -16.45
CA LEU A 34 -1.45 -9.97 -17.31
C LEU A 34 -0.70 -10.11 -18.63
N LYS A 35 -1.33 -9.72 -19.74
CA LYS A 35 -0.70 -9.82 -21.07
C LYS A 35 -0.20 -8.46 -21.54
N ALA A 36 0.98 -8.48 -22.16
CA ALA A 36 1.53 -7.30 -22.83
C ALA A 36 0.54 -6.75 -23.87
N GLY A 37 0.44 -5.42 -23.95
CA GLY A 37 -0.49 -4.76 -24.86
C GLY A 37 -1.95 -4.73 -24.39
N GLU A 38 -2.34 -5.39 -23.30
CA GLU A 38 -3.69 -5.23 -22.75
C GLU A 38 -3.81 -3.97 -21.88
N THR A 39 -5.03 -3.46 -21.73
CA THR A 39 -5.32 -2.42 -20.73
C THR A 39 -5.89 -3.09 -19.48
N VAL A 40 -5.18 -2.98 -18.37
CA VAL A 40 -5.61 -3.49 -17.07
C VAL A 40 -6.10 -2.34 -16.19
N GLU A 41 -7.07 -2.62 -15.34
CA GLU A 41 -7.54 -1.67 -14.34
C GLU A 41 -6.97 -2.05 -12.97
N ILE A 42 -6.03 -1.25 -12.47
CA ILE A 42 -5.44 -1.39 -11.15
C ILE A 42 -6.42 -0.79 -10.14
N LYS A 43 -6.89 -1.58 -9.19
CA LYS A 43 -7.87 -1.16 -8.18
C LYS A 43 -7.30 -1.27 -6.79
N TRP A 44 -7.63 -0.32 -5.93
CA TRP A 44 -7.25 -0.35 -4.53
C TRP A 44 -8.34 0.22 -3.62
N LYS A 45 -8.18 -0.06 -2.33
CA LYS A 45 -8.99 0.51 -1.27
C LYS A 45 -8.11 1.10 -0.20
N LEU A 46 -8.47 2.30 0.25
CA LEU A 46 -7.85 2.93 1.41
C LEU A 46 -8.46 2.35 2.68
N ALA A 47 -7.65 2.17 3.72
CA ALA A 47 -8.19 1.92 5.04
C ALA A 47 -9.03 3.08 5.52
N LYS A 48 -9.98 2.79 6.42
CA LYS A 48 -11.04 3.70 6.85
C LYS A 48 -10.52 5.07 7.34
N ASP A 49 -9.38 5.05 8.04
CA ASP A 49 -8.78 6.24 8.65
C ASP A 49 -7.49 6.67 7.93
N ALA A 50 -7.24 6.16 6.72
CA ALA A 50 -6.06 6.51 5.96
C ALA A 50 -6.19 7.91 5.34
N THR A 51 -5.27 8.80 5.70
CA THR A 51 -5.09 10.11 5.08
C THR A 51 -4.07 10.00 3.95
N VAL A 52 -4.51 9.50 2.79
CA VAL A 52 -3.68 9.43 1.57
C VAL A 52 -4.35 10.27 0.51
N ASP A 53 -3.66 11.32 0.06
CA ASP A 53 -4.17 12.17 -1.01
C ASP A 53 -3.83 11.60 -2.38
N LYS A 54 -2.59 11.13 -2.54
CA LYS A 54 -2.04 10.65 -3.81
C LYS A 54 -1.26 9.35 -3.66
N VAL A 55 -1.26 8.55 -4.71
CA VAL A 55 -0.48 7.31 -4.83
C VAL A 55 0.48 7.37 -6.01
N MET A 56 1.62 6.70 -5.86
CA MET A 56 2.48 6.31 -6.97
C MET A 56 2.21 4.84 -7.29
N ILE A 57 2.10 4.52 -8.57
CA ILE A 57 1.89 3.16 -9.06
C ILE A 57 3.18 2.72 -9.74
N ALA A 58 3.71 1.56 -9.35
CA ALA A 58 4.97 1.05 -9.84
C ALA A 58 4.92 -0.47 -10.04
N LEU A 59 5.70 -0.94 -11.01
CA LEU A 59 6.09 -2.34 -11.09
C LEU A 59 7.28 -2.56 -10.15
N ALA A 60 7.21 -3.64 -9.39
CA ALA A 60 8.27 -4.01 -8.47
C ALA A 60 8.48 -5.52 -8.45
N SER A 61 9.72 -5.92 -8.25
CA SER A 61 10.15 -7.31 -8.20
C SER A 61 10.99 -7.59 -6.95
N GLY A 62 11.23 -8.86 -6.64
CA GLY A 62 11.97 -9.29 -5.45
C GLY A 62 11.09 -9.82 -4.31
N PRO A 63 11.68 -10.11 -3.15
CA PRO A 63 10.94 -10.63 -2.00
C PRO A 63 10.00 -9.57 -1.44
N ALA A 64 8.84 -9.97 -0.91
CA ALA A 64 7.83 -9.05 -0.40
C ALA A 64 8.34 -8.08 0.70
N GLN A 65 9.40 -8.47 1.42
CA GLN A 65 10.02 -7.65 2.46
C GLN A 65 11.08 -6.67 1.93
N ALA A 66 11.50 -6.81 0.66
CA ALA A 66 12.52 -5.97 0.02
C ALA A 66 12.26 -5.87 -1.50
N LEU A 67 11.07 -5.37 -1.86
CA LEU A 67 10.72 -5.09 -3.24
C LEU A 67 11.61 -3.99 -3.82
N LEU A 68 12.08 -4.20 -5.04
CA LEU A 68 12.80 -3.22 -5.85
C LEU A 68 11.84 -2.66 -6.90
N ILE A 69 11.80 -1.34 -7.04
CA ILE A 69 11.00 -0.67 -8.08
C ILE A 69 11.73 -0.85 -9.41
N ASP A 70 11.11 -1.56 -10.34
CA ASP A 70 11.62 -1.76 -11.70
C ASP A 70 11.23 -0.60 -12.61
N GLU A 71 9.98 -0.14 -12.48
CA GLU A 71 9.41 0.90 -13.33
C GLU A 71 8.30 1.65 -12.59
N VAL A 72 8.26 2.98 -12.77
CA VAL A 72 7.14 3.81 -12.31
C VAL A 72 6.12 3.90 -13.44
N ILE A 73 4.89 3.41 -13.19
CA ILE A 73 3.78 3.47 -14.12
C ILE A 73 3.16 4.88 -14.14
N GLU A 74 2.92 5.44 -12.95
CA GLU A 74 2.32 6.78 -12.81
C GLU A 74 2.60 7.35 -11.41
N GLN A 75 2.67 8.67 -11.32
CA GLN A 75 2.81 9.41 -10.07
C GLN A 75 1.63 10.33 -9.81
N GLY A 76 1.31 10.51 -8.54
CA GLY A 76 0.38 11.56 -8.13
C GLY A 76 -1.09 11.26 -8.47
N VAL A 77 -1.46 9.99 -8.65
CA VAL A 77 -2.85 9.58 -8.88
C VAL A 77 -3.66 9.85 -7.62
N GLU A 78 -4.80 10.51 -7.76
CA GLU A 78 -5.72 10.79 -6.64
C GLU A 78 -6.14 9.47 -5.96
N ALA A 79 -5.71 9.28 -4.72
CA ALA A 79 -5.85 8.01 -4.01
C ALA A 79 -7.32 7.62 -3.80
N LYS A 80 -8.19 8.63 -3.64
CA LYS A 80 -9.65 8.48 -3.50
C LYS A 80 -10.33 7.88 -4.74
N ASN A 81 -9.69 7.90 -5.91
CA ASN A 81 -10.26 7.30 -7.11
C ASN A 81 -10.40 5.77 -6.97
N GLY A 82 -9.50 5.14 -6.19
CA GLY A 82 -9.50 3.69 -5.97
C GLY A 82 -9.22 2.86 -7.24
N THR A 83 -8.86 3.51 -8.34
CA THR A 83 -8.62 2.87 -9.63
C THR A 83 -7.69 3.68 -10.55
N TYR A 84 -6.95 2.98 -11.41
CA TYR A 84 -6.15 3.52 -12.49
C TYR A 84 -6.11 2.54 -13.67
N LYS A 85 -6.36 3.02 -14.89
CA LYS A 85 -6.26 2.21 -16.12
C LYS A 85 -4.85 2.29 -16.69
N TRP A 86 -4.16 1.17 -16.75
CA TRP A 86 -2.81 1.07 -17.27
C TRP A 86 -2.80 0.26 -18.57
N LYS A 87 -2.25 0.85 -19.64
CA LYS A 87 -1.93 0.14 -20.88
C LYS A 87 -0.56 -0.51 -20.71
N ILE A 88 -0.53 -1.83 -20.65
CA ILE A 88 0.72 -2.57 -20.48
C ILE A 88 1.56 -2.41 -21.76
N PRO A 89 2.82 -1.98 -21.67
CA PRO A 89 3.70 -1.90 -22.82
C PRO A 89 3.85 -3.25 -23.53
N GLU A 90 3.90 -3.25 -24.86
CA GLU A 90 4.06 -4.49 -25.64
C GLU A 90 5.43 -5.15 -25.42
N ASN A 91 6.44 -4.34 -25.10
CA ASN A 91 7.83 -4.76 -24.91
C ASN A 91 8.20 -5.03 -23.44
N ILE A 92 7.20 -5.12 -22.55
CA ILE A 92 7.45 -5.44 -21.14
C ILE A 92 8.11 -6.82 -21.03
N LYS A 93 9.18 -6.92 -20.23
CA LYS A 93 9.82 -8.21 -19.96
C LYS A 93 8.96 -8.98 -18.94
N PRO A 94 8.57 -10.22 -19.21
CA PRO A 94 7.85 -11.02 -18.22
C PRO A 94 8.74 -11.25 -17.00
N ASN A 95 8.14 -11.21 -15.82
CA ASN A 95 8.85 -11.58 -14.59
C ASN A 95 9.24 -13.07 -14.66
N PRO A 96 10.54 -13.43 -14.60
CA PRO A 96 10.92 -14.84 -14.54
C PRO A 96 10.35 -15.45 -13.25
N LYS A 97 9.60 -16.55 -13.40
CA LYS A 97 9.04 -17.31 -12.27
C LYS A 97 10.14 -17.98 -11.45
#